data_AF-A0A5E4IGQ8-F1
#
_entry.id   AF-A0A5E4IGQ8-F1
#
_cell.length_a   1.000
_cell.length_b   1.000
_cell.length_c   1.000
_cell.angle_alpha   90.00
_cell.angle_beta   90.00
_cell.angle_gamma   90.00
#
_symmetry.space_group_name_H-M   'P 1'
#
loop_
_entity.id
_entity.type
_entity.pdbx_description
1 polymer ?
#
loop_
_entity_poly.entity_id
_entity_poly.type
_entity_poly.pdbx_seq_one_letter_code
_entity_poly.pdbx_strand_id
1 'polypeptide(L)'
;MARFELENQKSGHNSSDLVKAVTCNPAAILGWGQYLGSLKPGAFADLLVVGGTGADPYDHLIDATEQDLRLVVVHGIPRYGIKNIMLRIHSDTQNDLETIVIGEEERSLYLYASGSSLNDLTFEQSRETLTNAMADLPAFLLSTKEENNRLKAMGIRVEQKFRIVLDNELVAPKTRTFDLSAMAAKAEVDWSKIVKSVELDRPEVDSPSYYERLKEQVNIDDGLR
;
A
#
# COMPACT_ATOMS: atom_id res chain seq x y z
N MET A 1 16.56 4.06 -8.62
CA MET A 1 15.68 5.25 -8.58
C MET A 1 15.99 6.18 -7.41
N ALA A 2 16.00 5.71 -6.15
CA ALA A 2 16.31 6.57 -4.99
C ALA A 2 17.71 7.22 -5.03
N ARG A 3 18.75 6.45 -5.34
CA ARG A 3 20.13 6.99 -5.50
C ARG A 3 20.26 7.94 -6.68
N PHE A 4 19.61 7.61 -7.80
CA PHE A 4 19.59 8.46 -8.99
C PHE A 4 19.04 9.85 -8.65
N GLU A 5 17.95 9.93 -7.88
CA GLU A 5 17.37 11.21 -7.49
C GLU A 5 18.30 12.00 -6.54
N LEU A 6 19.01 11.33 -5.62
CA LEU A 6 20.00 12.01 -4.78
C LEU A 6 21.16 12.60 -5.58
N GLU A 7 21.66 11.87 -6.58
CA GLU A 7 22.71 12.33 -7.49
C GLU A 7 22.23 13.51 -8.34
N ASN A 8 21.01 13.44 -8.87
CA ASN A 8 20.38 14.52 -9.61
C ASN A 8 20.23 15.80 -8.76
N GLN A 9 19.79 15.65 -7.52
CA GLN A 9 19.65 16.76 -6.56
C GLN A 9 20.99 17.25 -6.00
N LYS A 10 22.12 16.58 -6.31
CA LYS A 10 23.45 16.82 -5.71
C LYS A 10 23.40 16.86 -4.18
N SER A 11 22.51 16.07 -3.61
CA SER A 11 22.32 16.06 -2.16
C SER A 11 23.45 15.24 -1.50
N GLY A 12 23.96 15.72 -0.37
CA GLY A 12 25.00 15.00 0.40
C GLY A 12 24.47 13.83 1.23
N HIS A 13 23.28 13.32 0.91
CA HIS A 13 22.60 12.29 1.67
C HIS A 13 23.19 10.90 1.42
N ASN A 14 23.31 10.12 2.49
CA ASN A 14 23.72 8.72 2.41
C ASN A 14 22.51 7.77 2.47
N SER A 15 22.76 6.47 2.31
CA SER A 15 21.73 5.43 2.37
C SER A 15 20.95 5.40 3.67
N SER A 16 21.59 5.70 4.80
CA SER A 16 20.89 5.85 6.09
C SER A 16 19.89 7.00 6.06
N ASP A 17 20.24 8.13 5.43
CA ASP A 17 19.33 9.27 5.31
C ASP A 17 18.11 8.94 4.45
N LEU A 18 18.30 8.16 3.37
CA LEU A 18 17.20 7.63 2.56
C LEU A 18 16.26 6.76 3.38
N VAL A 19 16.80 5.82 4.15
CA VAL A 19 16.00 4.94 5.00
C VAL A 19 15.26 5.75 6.07
N LYS A 20 15.90 6.75 6.68
CA LYS A 20 15.24 7.67 7.63
C LYS A 20 14.13 8.48 6.98
N ALA A 21 14.30 8.89 5.73
CA ALA A 21 13.30 9.65 4.97
C ALA A 21 12.00 8.88 4.74
N VAL A 22 12.03 7.55 4.80
CA VAL A 22 10.84 6.68 4.65
C VAL A 22 10.46 5.94 5.94
N THR A 23 11.13 6.19 7.06
CA THR A 23 10.84 5.56 8.37
C THR A 23 10.62 6.60 9.47
N CYS A 24 11.70 7.08 10.13
CA CYS A 24 11.58 7.94 11.29
C CYS A 24 11.17 9.38 10.97
N ASN A 25 11.54 9.91 9.79
CA ASN A 25 11.23 11.31 9.44
C ASN A 25 9.72 11.50 9.22
N PRO A 26 9.02 10.67 8.41
CA PRO A 26 7.57 10.75 8.30
C PRO A 26 6.86 10.51 9.64
N ALA A 27 7.35 9.56 10.44
CA ALA A 27 6.81 9.31 11.78
C ALA A 27 6.90 10.55 12.67
N ALA A 28 8.03 11.27 12.64
CA ALA A 28 8.20 12.51 13.39
C ALA A 28 7.28 13.62 12.87
N ILE A 29 7.15 13.78 11.55
CA ILE A 29 6.29 14.77 10.91
C ILE A 29 4.82 14.56 11.30
N LEU A 30 4.35 13.30 11.33
CA LEU A 30 3.00 12.92 11.73
C LEU A 30 2.77 12.94 13.26
N GLY A 31 3.79 13.26 14.05
CA GLY A 31 3.71 13.23 15.52
C GLY A 31 3.68 11.81 16.12
N TRP A 32 4.00 10.79 15.33
CA TRP A 32 4.00 9.37 15.72
C TRP A 32 5.39 8.81 16.04
N GLY A 33 6.46 9.62 15.99
CA GLY A 33 7.84 9.17 16.21
C GLY A 33 8.12 8.53 17.58
N GLN A 34 7.19 8.61 18.54
CA GLN A 34 7.26 7.84 19.78
C GLN A 34 6.85 6.37 19.60
N TYR A 35 5.99 6.08 18.64
CA TYR A 35 5.35 4.79 18.45
C TYR A 35 5.87 4.01 17.23
N LEU A 36 6.34 4.69 16.19
CA LEU A 36 6.76 4.04 14.93
C LEU A 36 7.95 4.72 14.25
N GLY A 37 8.48 4.05 13.22
CA GLY A 37 9.60 4.54 12.39
C GLY A 37 10.99 4.32 13.00
N SER A 38 11.11 3.72 14.19
CA SER A 38 12.40 3.38 14.82
C SER A 38 12.26 2.20 15.77
N LEU A 39 13.31 1.37 15.85
CA LEU A 39 13.39 0.24 16.77
C LEU A 39 13.83 0.73 18.15
N LYS A 40 12.88 0.86 19.08
CA LYS A 40 13.16 1.28 20.46
C LYS A 40 12.14 0.68 21.44
N PRO A 41 12.52 0.49 22.72
CA PRO A 41 11.58 0.08 23.75
C PRO A 41 10.36 1.01 23.83
N GLY A 42 9.16 0.43 23.92
CA GLY A 42 7.89 1.16 24.02
C GLY A 42 7.27 1.59 22.68
N ALA A 43 7.96 1.41 21.55
CA ALA A 43 7.37 1.56 20.22
C ALA A 43 6.55 0.31 19.83
N PHE A 44 5.70 0.43 18.82
CA PHE A 44 5.05 -0.72 18.19
C PHE A 44 6.10 -1.63 17.54
N ALA A 45 5.84 -2.93 17.57
CA ALA A 45 6.70 -3.94 16.94
C ALA A 45 6.40 -4.03 15.43
N ASP A 46 6.69 -2.94 14.72
CA ASP A 46 6.62 -2.83 13.27
C ASP A 46 8.01 -3.09 12.70
N LEU A 47 8.22 -4.26 12.11
CA LEU A 47 9.54 -4.77 11.75
C LEU A 47 9.55 -5.32 10.32
N LEU A 48 10.67 -5.10 9.64
CA LEU A 48 11.04 -5.75 8.39
C LEU A 48 12.33 -6.54 8.62
N VAL A 49 12.36 -7.80 8.19
CA VAL A 49 13.55 -8.65 8.19
C VAL A 49 13.95 -8.93 6.75
N VAL A 50 15.13 -8.47 6.37
CA VAL A 50 15.74 -8.70 5.06
C VAL A 50 16.84 -9.75 5.21
N GLY A 51 16.90 -10.71 4.30
CA GLY A 51 17.92 -11.75 4.31
C GLY A 51 19.25 -11.24 3.76
N GLY A 52 20.36 -11.68 4.34
CA GLY A 52 21.72 -11.29 3.92
C GLY A 52 22.49 -10.58 5.03
N THR A 53 23.81 -10.75 5.05
CA THR A 53 24.70 -10.20 6.10
C THR A 53 26.02 -9.65 5.57
N GLY A 54 26.16 -9.48 4.25
CA GLY A 54 27.46 -9.24 3.60
C GLY A 54 27.77 -7.80 3.20
N ALA A 55 26.80 -6.89 3.27
CA ALA A 55 26.91 -5.51 2.78
C ALA A 55 26.58 -4.50 3.88
N ASP A 56 26.77 -3.20 3.61
CA ASP A 56 26.20 -2.15 4.44
C ASP A 56 24.67 -2.36 4.55
N PRO A 57 24.11 -2.38 5.77
CA PRO A 57 22.71 -2.76 5.95
C PRO A 57 21.72 -1.77 5.35
N TYR A 58 22.09 -0.48 5.19
CA TYR A 58 21.21 0.50 4.56
C TYR A 58 21.25 0.37 3.04
N ASP A 59 22.42 0.14 2.46
CA ASP A 59 22.54 -0.19 1.04
C ASP A 59 21.75 -1.47 0.71
N HIS A 60 21.96 -2.51 1.52
CA HIS A 60 21.26 -3.80 1.36
C HIS A 60 19.74 -3.65 1.45
N LEU A 61 19.24 -2.82 2.38
CA LEU A 61 17.80 -2.55 2.49
C LEU A 61 17.25 -1.79 1.27
N ILE A 62 18.02 -0.84 0.72
CA ILE A 62 17.60 -0.06 -0.46
C ILE A 62 17.53 -0.94 -1.71
N ASP A 63 18.46 -1.89 -1.84
CA ASP A 63 18.59 -2.73 -3.02
C ASP A 63 17.76 -4.03 -2.92
N ALA A 64 17.19 -4.33 -1.76
CA ALA A 64 16.37 -5.53 -1.52
C ALA A 64 15.08 -5.54 -2.34
N THR A 65 14.72 -6.72 -2.83
CA THR A 65 13.46 -7.03 -3.53
C THR A 65 12.52 -7.84 -2.63
N GLU A 66 11.31 -8.15 -3.11
CA GLU A 66 10.35 -8.99 -2.36
C GLU A 66 10.89 -10.40 -2.07
N GLN A 67 11.83 -10.89 -2.89
CA GLN A 67 12.48 -12.19 -2.70
C GLN A 67 13.44 -12.19 -1.51
N ASP A 68 14.05 -11.04 -1.19
CA ASP A 68 14.98 -10.88 -0.07
C ASP A 68 14.26 -10.75 1.28
N LEU A 69 12.97 -10.40 1.27
CA LEU A 69 12.17 -10.25 2.46
C LEU A 69 11.93 -11.61 3.12
N ARG A 70 12.26 -11.68 4.42
CA ARG A 70 12.12 -12.89 5.24
C ARG A 70 10.89 -12.83 6.13
N LEU A 71 10.57 -11.64 6.65
CA LEU A 71 9.46 -11.44 7.57
C LEU A 71 9.05 -9.95 7.61
N VAL A 72 7.74 -9.71 7.66
CA VAL A 72 7.10 -8.44 7.96
C VAL A 72 6.22 -8.64 9.18
N VAL A 73 6.42 -7.80 10.19
CA VAL A 73 5.64 -7.78 11.43
C VAL A 73 4.97 -6.42 11.53
N VAL A 74 3.68 -6.41 11.82
CA VAL A 74 2.92 -5.18 12.07
C VAL A 74 2.24 -5.33 13.42
N HIS A 75 2.52 -4.40 14.33
CA HIS A 75 2.01 -4.40 15.70
C HIS A 75 2.32 -5.72 16.42
N GLY A 76 3.50 -6.30 16.20
CA GLY A 76 3.88 -7.59 16.79
C GLY A 76 3.20 -8.81 16.18
N ILE A 77 2.35 -8.64 15.16
CA ILE A 77 1.70 -9.73 14.44
C ILE A 77 2.50 -10.02 13.16
N PRO A 78 3.01 -11.24 12.97
CA PRO A 78 3.61 -11.67 11.70
C PRO A 78 2.58 -11.61 10.57
N ARG A 79 2.79 -10.76 9.57
CA ARG A 79 1.83 -10.55 8.47
C ARG A 79 2.24 -11.19 7.15
N TYR A 80 3.54 -11.25 6.89
CA TYR A 80 4.09 -11.83 5.67
C TYR A 80 5.47 -12.39 5.97
N GLY A 81 5.85 -13.50 5.34
CA GLY A 81 7.22 -14.00 5.43
C GLY A 81 7.41 -15.36 4.78
N ILE A 82 8.61 -15.92 4.94
CA ILE A 82 8.87 -17.29 4.50
C ILE A 82 7.95 -18.24 5.29
N LYS A 83 7.31 -19.16 4.58
CA LYS A 83 6.34 -20.11 5.13
C LYS A 83 6.83 -20.85 6.38
N ASN A 84 8.07 -21.34 6.39
CA ASN A 84 8.62 -22.06 7.54
C ASN A 84 8.85 -21.18 8.78
N ILE A 85 9.18 -19.90 8.60
CA ILE A 85 9.31 -18.92 9.67
C ILE A 85 7.92 -18.61 10.19
N MET A 86 6.99 -18.27 9.29
CA MET A 86 5.61 -17.92 9.62
C MET A 86 4.94 -19.04 10.42
N LEU A 87 5.03 -20.30 10.00
CA LEU A 87 4.47 -21.44 10.74
C LEU A 87 5.02 -21.63 12.16
N ARG A 88 6.22 -21.09 12.47
CA ARG A 88 6.83 -21.20 13.81
C ARG A 88 6.45 -20.05 14.74
N ILE A 89 6.23 -18.86 14.20
CA ILE A 89 6.02 -17.63 14.98
C ILE A 89 4.55 -17.20 15.00
N HIS A 90 3.76 -17.67 14.03
CA HIS A 90 2.32 -17.47 14.01
C HIS A 90 1.69 -18.19 15.20
N SER A 91 0.92 -17.45 15.99
CA SER A 91 0.33 -17.94 17.24
C SER A 91 -1.19 -18.07 17.18
N ASP A 92 -1.82 -17.52 16.14
CA ASP A 92 -3.26 -17.68 15.93
C ASP A 92 -3.55 -19.08 15.36
N THR A 93 -4.41 -19.81 16.05
CA THR A 93 -4.82 -21.18 15.71
C THR A 93 -6.24 -21.23 15.13
N GLN A 94 -6.94 -20.09 15.10
CA GLN A 94 -8.30 -19.99 14.58
C GLN A 94 -8.34 -19.55 13.11
N ASN A 95 -7.30 -18.85 12.67
CA ASN A 95 -7.22 -18.30 11.32
C ASN A 95 -5.96 -18.79 10.63
N ASP A 96 -6.15 -19.36 9.45
CA ASP A 96 -5.11 -19.98 8.67
C ASP A 96 -4.18 -18.96 8.00
N LEU A 97 -2.96 -19.41 7.72
CA LEU A 97 -2.04 -18.70 6.84
C LEU A 97 -2.40 -18.99 5.39
N GLU A 98 -2.50 -17.94 4.57
CA GLU A 98 -2.62 -18.08 3.13
C GLU A 98 -1.22 -18.30 2.53
N THR A 99 -1.05 -19.31 1.68
CA THR A 99 0.22 -19.53 0.96
C THR A 99 0.17 -18.83 -0.39
N ILE A 100 1.21 -18.05 -0.70
CA ILE A 100 1.42 -17.45 -2.01
C ILE A 100 2.83 -17.79 -2.51
N VAL A 101 3.09 -17.59 -3.79
CA VAL A 101 4.41 -17.76 -4.40
C VAL A 101 4.92 -16.38 -4.81
N ILE A 102 6.15 -16.06 -4.41
CA ILE A 102 6.88 -14.85 -4.84
C ILE A 102 8.20 -15.32 -5.45
N GLY A 103 8.42 -15.03 -6.74
CA GLY A 103 9.50 -15.67 -7.50
C GLY A 103 9.35 -17.20 -7.53
N GLU A 104 10.34 -17.93 -7.02
CA GLU A 104 10.34 -19.39 -6.92
C GLU A 104 10.06 -19.92 -5.51
N GLU A 105 9.83 -19.04 -4.53
CA GLU A 105 9.72 -19.43 -3.13
C GLU A 105 8.30 -19.26 -2.57
N GLU A 106 7.85 -20.23 -1.76
CA GLU A 106 6.60 -20.12 -1.01
C GLU A 106 6.73 -19.09 0.12
N ARG A 107 5.70 -18.24 0.21
CA ARG A 107 5.51 -17.25 1.27
C ARG A 107 4.17 -17.50 1.94
N SER A 108 4.02 -16.97 3.14
CA SER A 108 2.74 -16.99 3.85
C SER A 108 2.28 -15.59 4.18
N LEU A 109 0.99 -15.36 4.01
CA LEU A 109 0.26 -14.15 4.39
C LEU A 109 -0.67 -14.45 5.56
N TYR A 110 -0.81 -13.48 6.45
CA TYR A 110 -1.80 -13.48 7.52
C TYR A 110 -2.56 -12.15 7.53
N LEU A 111 -3.70 -12.15 6.83
CA LEU A 111 -4.49 -10.94 6.56
C LEU A 111 -5.66 -10.73 7.53
N TYR A 112 -5.93 -11.69 8.43
CA TYR A 112 -7.00 -11.57 9.40
C TYR A 112 -6.81 -10.36 10.33
N ALA A 113 -7.88 -9.59 10.51
CA ALA A 113 -7.93 -8.49 11.48
C ALA A 113 -9.28 -8.49 12.20
N SER A 114 -9.26 -8.40 13.53
CA SER A 114 -10.49 -8.39 14.34
C SER A 114 -11.44 -7.28 13.88
N GLY A 115 -12.69 -7.64 13.61
CA GLY A 115 -13.74 -6.71 13.18
C GLY A 115 -13.65 -6.25 11.72
N SER A 116 -12.70 -6.76 10.95
CA SER A 116 -12.62 -6.48 9.51
C SER A 116 -13.69 -7.25 8.75
N SER A 117 -14.39 -6.55 7.84
CA SER A 117 -15.32 -7.17 6.88
C SER A 117 -14.60 -7.89 5.73
N LEU A 118 -13.27 -7.84 5.69
CA LEU A 118 -12.44 -8.44 4.64
C LEU A 118 -11.83 -9.78 5.08
N ASN A 119 -12.15 -10.29 6.28
CA ASN A 119 -11.54 -11.52 6.80
C ASN A 119 -11.88 -12.78 5.98
N ASP A 120 -12.97 -12.75 5.21
CA ASP A 120 -13.39 -13.86 4.36
C ASP A 120 -12.76 -13.79 2.95
N LEU A 121 -11.90 -12.80 2.69
CA LEU A 121 -11.30 -12.56 1.37
C LEU A 121 -9.82 -12.95 1.37
N THR A 122 -9.45 -13.88 0.49
CA THR A 122 -8.05 -14.24 0.28
C THR A 122 -7.34 -13.19 -0.59
N PHE A 123 -6.01 -13.18 -0.56
CA PHE A 123 -5.20 -12.35 -1.45
C PHE A 123 -5.49 -12.66 -2.92
N GLU A 124 -5.59 -13.94 -3.28
CA GLU A 124 -5.94 -14.35 -4.65
C GLU A 124 -7.32 -13.83 -5.07
N GLN A 125 -8.34 -14.00 -4.24
CA GLN A 125 -9.69 -13.50 -4.51
C GLN A 125 -9.73 -11.96 -4.62
N SER A 126 -8.96 -11.28 -3.77
CA SER A 126 -8.79 -9.82 -3.84
C SER A 126 -8.21 -9.41 -5.18
N ARG A 127 -7.15 -10.10 -5.63
CA ARG A 127 -6.52 -9.84 -6.93
C ARG A 127 -7.48 -10.10 -8.08
N GLU A 128 -8.16 -11.25 -8.09
CA GLU A 128 -9.13 -11.59 -9.13
C GLU A 128 -10.25 -10.54 -9.22
N THR A 129 -10.80 -10.14 -8.07
CA THR A 129 -11.85 -9.12 -7.99
C THR A 129 -11.37 -7.79 -8.58
N LEU A 130 -10.18 -7.34 -8.18
CA LEU A 130 -9.60 -6.09 -8.68
C LEU A 130 -9.27 -6.18 -10.16
N THR A 131 -8.68 -7.27 -10.64
CA THR A 131 -8.36 -7.48 -12.06
C THR A 131 -9.64 -7.44 -12.91
N ASN A 132 -10.69 -8.13 -12.48
CA ASN A 132 -11.97 -8.14 -13.20
C ASN A 132 -12.62 -6.75 -13.22
N ALA A 133 -12.60 -6.03 -12.10
CA ALA A 133 -13.13 -4.67 -12.02
C ALA A 133 -12.32 -3.68 -12.89
N MET A 134 -11.00 -3.81 -12.89
CA MET A 134 -10.11 -2.90 -13.63
C MET A 134 -10.03 -3.21 -15.13
N ALA A 135 -10.46 -4.40 -15.58
CA ALA A 135 -10.51 -4.76 -17.00
C ALA A 135 -11.56 -3.96 -17.79
N ASP A 136 -12.66 -3.55 -17.14
CA ASP A 136 -13.70 -2.68 -17.71
C ASP A 136 -14.36 -1.82 -16.63
N LEU A 137 -13.74 -0.67 -16.35
CA LEU A 137 -14.19 0.26 -15.32
C LEU A 137 -15.57 0.88 -15.60
N PRO A 138 -15.90 1.29 -16.85
CA PRO A 138 -17.27 1.70 -17.20
C PRO A 138 -18.33 0.63 -16.89
N ALA A 139 -18.09 -0.62 -17.28
CA ALA A 139 -19.04 -1.71 -17.03
C ALA A 139 -19.18 -2.02 -15.54
N PHE A 140 -18.06 -2.05 -14.80
CA PHE A 140 -18.06 -2.25 -13.36
C PHE A 140 -18.83 -1.15 -12.60
N LEU A 141 -18.68 0.11 -13.02
CA LEU A 141 -19.43 1.23 -12.45
C LEU A 141 -20.93 1.08 -12.68
N LEU A 142 -21.33 0.65 -13.89
CA LEU A 142 -22.73 0.45 -14.24
C LEU A 142 -23.35 -0.68 -13.42
N SER A 143 -22.69 -1.84 -13.36
CA SER A 143 -23.19 -3.00 -12.59
C SER A 143 -23.30 -2.70 -11.09
N THR A 144 -22.34 -1.97 -10.54
CA THR A 144 -22.38 -1.51 -9.14
C THR A 144 -23.57 -0.59 -8.88
N LYS A 145 -23.87 0.34 -9.80
CA LYS A 145 -25.04 1.22 -9.68
C LYS A 145 -26.35 0.42 -9.74
N GLU A 146 -26.45 -0.54 -10.65
CA GLU A 146 -27.63 -1.40 -10.81
C GLU A 146 -27.87 -2.26 -9.57
N GLU A 147 -26.83 -2.91 -9.04
CA GLU A 147 -26.94 -3.73 -7.84
C GLU A 147 -27.31 -2.88 -6.62
N ASN A 148 -26.69 -1.70 -6.47
CA ASN A 148 -27.05 -0.77 -5.40
C ASN A 148 -28.52 -0.32 -5.50
N ASN A 149 -29.04 -0.10 -6.70
CA ASN A 149 -30.44 0.25 -6.91
C ASN A 149 -31.37 -0.91 -6.56
N ARG A 150 -30.99 -2.14 -6.92
CA ARG A 150 -31.73 -3.37 -6.56
C ARG A 150 -31.80 -3.58 -5.06
N LEU A 151 -30.67 -3.46 -4.36
CA LEU A 151 -30.60 -3.58 -2.90
C LEU A 151 -31.45 -2.50 -2.20
N LYS A 152 -31.39 -1.25 -2.68
CA LYS A 152 -32.26 -0.18 -2.19
C LYS A 152 -33.75 -0.48 -2.40
N ALA A 153 -34.13 -1.04 -3.55
CA ALA A 153 -35.50 -1.45 -3.83
C ALA A 153 -35.97 -2.58 -2.89
N MET A 154 -35.06 -3.42 -2.40
CA MET A 154 -35.32 -4.43 -1.37
C MET A 154 -35.34 -3.86 0.06
N GLY A 155 -35.23 -2.54 0.23
CA GLY A 155 -35.18 -1.89 1.54
C GLY A 155 -33.84 -2.03 2.27
N ILE A 156 -32.82 -2.58 1.61
CA ILE A 156 -31.47 -2.71 2.17
C ILE A 156 -30.77 -1.35 2.06
N ARG A 157 -30.28 -0.84 3.19
CA ARG A 157 -29.48 0.39 3.21
C ARG A 157 -28.08 0.11 2.67
N VAL A 158 -27.83 0.56 1.45
CA VAL A 158 -26.48 0.59 0.87
C VAL A 158 -25.81 1.90 1.27
N GLU A 159 -24.98 1.89 2.31
CA GLU A 159 -24.10 3.01 2.62
C GLU A 159 -22.81 2.91 1.79
N GLN A 160 -22.78 3.56 0.62
CA GLN A 160 -21.51 3.83 -0.05
C GLN A 160 -20.90 5.09 0.56
N LYS A 161 -20.13 4.91 1.63
CA LYS A 161 -19.29 5.99 2.19
C LYS A 161 -17.83 5.67 1.93
N PHE A 162 -17.39 5.88 0.69
CA PHE A 162 -15.98 6.17 0.46
C PHE A 162 -15.80 7.68 0.66
N ARG A 163 -15.22 8.06 1.79
CA ARG A 163 -14.85 9.46 2.05
C ARG A 163 -13.34 9.53 2.14
N ILE A 164 -12.72 10.25 1.20
CA ILE A 164 -11.35 10.71 1.38
C ILE A 164 -11.41 11.79 2.44
N VAL A 165 -10.92 11.48 3.64
CA VAL A 165 -10.66 12.50 4.65
C VAL A 165 -9.23 12.98 4.38
N LEU A 166 -9.10 14.24 3.96
CA LEU A 166 -7.80 14.86 3.81
C LEU A 166 -7.31 15.25 5.21
N ASP A 167 -6.54 14.37 5.85
CA ASP A 167 -6.01 14.60 7.21
C ASP A 167 -4.90 15.69 7.25
N ASN A 168 -4.65 16.37 6.13
CA ASN A 168 -3.58 17.36 5.95
C ASN A 168 -4.08 18.81 5.84
N GLU A 169 -5.28 19.12 6.32
CA GLU A 169 -5.70 20.52 6.44
C GLU A 169 -4.87 21.25 7.50
N LEU A 170 -3.94 22.10 7.03
CA LEU A 170 -3.35 23.15 7.85
C LEU A 170 -4.52 23.92 8.48
N VAL A 171 -4.66 23.88 9.80
CA VAL A 171 -5.68 24.68 10.50
C VAL A 171 -5.47 26.13 10.10
N ALA A 172 -6.30 26.62 9.18
CA ALA A 172 -6.20 27.98 8.71
C ALA A 172 -6.36 28.90 9.92
N PRO A 173 -5.57 29.98 10.03
CA PRO A 173 -5.81 30.99 11.06
C PRO A 173 -7.28 31.41 11.01
N LYS A 174 -7.91 31.58 12.18
CA LYS A 174 -9.36 31.82 12.40
C LYS A 174 -9.98 32.99 11.61
N THR A 175 -9.21 33.67 10.78
CA THR A 175 -9.60 34.83 9.96
C THR A 175 -9.95 34.47 8.51
N ARG A 176 -9.82 33.21 8.08
CA ARG A 176 -10.17 32.80 6.70
C ARG A 176 -11.08 31.56 6.69
N THR A 177 -12.38 31.78 6.83
CA THR A 177 -13.40 30.77 6.51
C THR A 177 -13.43 30.58 4.99
N PHE A 178 -12.79 29.51 4.49
CA PHE A 178 -13.06 29.03 3.14
C PHE A 178 -14.38 28.26 3.19
N ASP A 179 -15.42 28.84 2.58
CA ASP A 179 -16.68 28.14 2.38
C ASP A 179 -16.54 27.12 1.25
N LEU A 180 -16.14 25.91 1.63
CA LEU A 180 -15.98 24.76 0.72
C LEU A 180 -17.33 24.17 0.28
N SER A 181 -18.46 24.61 0.85
CA SER A 181 -19.78 24.06 0.49
C SER A 181 -20.13 24.30 -0.98
N ALA A 182 -19.73 25.45 -1.52
CA ALA A 182 -19.90 25.79 -2.94
C ALA A 182 -18.95 25.02 -3.88
N MET A 183 -17.79 24.55 -3.39
CA MET A 183 -16.84 23.73 -4.17
C MET A 183 -17.23 22.25 -4.15
N ALA A 184 -17.71 21.75 -3.01
CA ALA A 184 -18.21 20.38 -2.88
C ALA A 184 -19.43 20.11 -3.78
N ALA A 185 -20.30 21.11 -3.96
CA ALA A 185 -21.44 21.02 -4.89
C ALA A 185 -21.04 21.04 -6.38
N LYS A 186 -19.79 21.42 -6.71
CA LYS A 186 -19.26 21.47 -8.09
C LYS A 186 -18.29 20.34 -8.43
N ALA A 187 -17.86 19.56 -7.46
CA ALA A 187 -16.97 18.43 -7.66
C ALA A 187 -17.76 17.15 -8.02
N GLU A 188 -18.79 17.26 -8.86
CA GLU A 188 -19.37 16.08 -9.46
C GLU A 188 -18.33 15.45 -10.38
N VAL A 189 -17.92 14.21 -10.05
CA VAL A 189 -16.99 13.44 -10.86
C VAL A 189 -17.64 13.17 -12.21
N ASP A 190 -17.02 13.67 -13.28
CA ASP A 190 -17.45 13.42 -14.64
C ASP A 190 -17.07 11.99 -15.05
N TRP A 191 -17.94 11.04 -14.72
CA TRP A 191 -17.75 9.61 -15.01
C TRP A 191 -17.69 9.30 -16.51
N SER A 192 -18.06 10.23 -17.40
CA SER A 192 -17.89 10.03 -18.84
C SER A 192 -16.43 9.99 -19.27
N LYS A 193 -15.53 10.52 -18.42
CA LYS A 193 -14.07 10.55 -18.65
C LYS A 193 -13.33 9.41 -17.95
N ILE A 194 -14.05 8.45 -17.38
CA ILE A 194 -13.39 7.30 -16.74
C ILE A 194 -12.52 6.56 -17.75
N VAL A 195 -11.31 6.19 -17.34
CA VAL A 195 -10.45 5.33 -18.14
C VAL A 195 -11.15 4.00 -18.38
N LYS A 196 -10.98 3.41 -19.57
CA LYS A 196 -11.68 2.16 -19.93
C LYS A 196 -11.22 0.99 -19.07
N SER A 197 -9.91 0.88 -18.89
CA SER A 197 -9.29 -0.17 -18.11
C SER A 197 -7.99 0.34 -17.50
N VAL A 198 -7.54 -0.35 -16.45
CA VAL A 198 -6.23 -0.16 -15.82
C VAL A 198 -5.66 -1.56 -15.62
N GLU A 199 -4.41 -1.79 -16.04
CA GLU A 199 -3.76 -3.04 -15.69
C GLU A 199 -3.43 -3.03 -14.19
N LEU A 200 -3.89 -4.04 -13.46
CA LEU A 200 -3.56 -4.18 -12.05
C LEU A 200 -2.09 -4.56 -11.90
N ASP A 201 -1.37 -3.81 -11.06
CA ASP A 201 0.03 -4.11 -10.78
C ASP A 201 0.23 -5.52 -10.17
N ARG A 202 1.35 -6.12 -10.57
CA ARG A 202 1.85 -7.32 -9.91
C ARG A 202 2.37 -6.95 -8.52
N PRO A 203 2.32 -7.88 -7.55
CA PRO A 203 2.83 -7.61 -6.21
C PRO A 203 4.36 -7.71 -6.14
N GLU A 204 5.02 -7.97 -7.26
CA GLU A 204 6.46 -8.19 -7.38
C GLU A 204 7.07 -7.16 -8.34
N VAL A 205 8.14 -6.51 -7.89
CA VAL A 205 8.89 -5.52 -8.67
C VAL A 205 9.92 -6.18 -9.59
N ASP A 206 10.36 -7.41 -9.32
CA ASP A 206 11.42 -8.11 -10.07
C ASP A 206 10.96 -8.75 -11.41
N SER A 207 9.76 -8.42 -11.89
CA SER A 207 9.36 -8.86 -13.24
C SER A 207 10.07 -7.99 -14.30
N PRO A 208 10.62 -8.56 -15.39
CA PRO A 208 11.23 -7.78 -16.48
C PRO A 208 10.28 -6.71 -17.03
N SER A 209 8.97 -6.98 -17.00
CA SER A 209 7.91 -6.05 -17.40
C SER A 209 7.74 -4.85 -16.48
N TYR A 210 8.15 -4.91 -15.20
CA TYR A 210 7.96 -3.79 -14.27
C TYR A 210 8.78 -2.56 -14.71
N TYR A 211 10.08 -2.75 -14.97
CA TYR A 211 10.96 -1.66 -15.39
C TYR A 211 10.66 -1.18 -16.82
N GLU A 212 10.21 -2.06 -17.72
CA GLU A 212 9.67 -1.67 -19.03
C GLU A 212 8.47 -0.74 -18.87
N ARG A 213 7.48 -1.12 -18.06
CA ARG A 213 6.29 -0.27 -17.78
C ARG A 213 6.66 1.06 -17.14
N LEU A 214 7.68 1.09 -16.27
CA LEU A 214 8.18 2.30 -15.64
C LEU A 214 8.78 3.25 -16.68
N LYS A 215 9.56 2.73 -17.64
CA LYS A 215 10.13 3.50 -18.75
C LYS A 215 9.08 4.11 -19.66
N GLU A 216 7.94 3.44 -19.83
CA GLU A 216 6.84 3.93 -20.65
C GLU A 216 5.98 4.99 -19.94
N GLN A 217 6.19 5.23 -18.64
CA GLN A 217 5.40 6.22 -17.90
C GLN A 217 5.73 7.65 -18.35
N VAL A 218 4.72 8.29 -18.96
CA VAL A 218 4.78 9.70 -19.39
C VAL A 218 4.98 10.66 -18.22
N ASN A 219 4.57 10.26 -17.01
CA ASN A 219 4.67 11.06 -15.79
C ASN A 219 6.03 10.96 -15.09
N ILE A 220 6.94 10.12 -15.61
CA ILE A 220 8.29 9.96 -15.08
C ILE A 220 9.25 10.73 -15.97
N ASP A 221 10.13 11.52 -15.35
CA ASP A 221 11.18 12.29 -16.03
C ASP A 221 12.12 11.35 -16.80
N ASP A 222 12.63 11.80 -17.95
CA ASP A 222 13.50 10.98 -18.81
C ASP A 222 14.78 10.51 -18.09
N GLY A 223 15.24 11.22 -17.06
CA GLY A 223 16.35 10.76 -16.23
C GLY A 223 16.04 9.52 -15.38
N LEU A 224 14.76 9.32 -15.01
CA LEU A 224 14.31 8.24 -14.14
C LEU A 224 13.83 6.99 -14.90
N ARG A 225 13.78 7.05 -16.24
CA ARG A 225 13.46 5.93 -17.15
C ARG A 225 14.73 5.14 -17.48
#